data_AF-B9XAP4-F1
#
_entry.id   AF-B9XAP4-F1
#
_cell.length_a   1.000
_cell.length_b   1.000
_cell.length_c   1.000
_cell.angle_alpha   90.00
_cell.angle_beta   90.00
_cell.angle_gamma   90.00
#
_symmetry.space_group_name_H-M   'P 1'
#
loop_
_entity.id
_entity.type
_entity.pdbx_description
1 polymer ?
#
loop_
_entity_poly.entity_id
_entity_poly.type
_entity_poly.pdbx_seq_one_letter_code
_entity_poly.pdbx_strand_id
1 'polypeptide(L)'
;MDTALQTTASSNDRQRGQAQQCFHCGSPCNASILCKEEKAFCCHGCLTVFEILSENGLTDFYSLSENAGVRIKKVGTKDQFAFLDEPAVREKLVNFSDDKITQVTFHIPAIHCIACVWLLENLFRLKPGIGQSHVNFPRKEISISFERQKVGLGELVDLLASLGYEPDLKLSDLEGGRSPVSRRLWLQLGIAGFAFGNIMLFSISSYLGLDIQYFKKLFAYLSFALVLPVIFYGASDYWKSAWLSLSRRMLTIEVPIAAGMAHGNCCHR
;
A
#
# COMPACT_ATOMS: atom_id res chain seq x y z
N MET A 1 45.24 -61.03 6.21
CA MET A 1 45.48 -62.00 5.12
C MET A 1 44.19 -62.81 4.98
N ASP A 2 43.36 -62.77 3.96
CA ASP A 2 43.24 -62.06 2.68
C ASP A 2 41.80 -62.40 2.22
N THR A 3 40.91 -61.46 1.88
CA THR A 3 40.74 -60.79 0.58
C THR A 3 39.60 -61.39 -0.29
N ALA A 4 38.69 -60.49 -0.68
CA ALA A 4 37.91 -60.40 -1.93
C ALA A 4 36.66 -61.29 -2.24
N LEU A 5 35.56 -60.55 -2.48
CA LEU A 5 34.59 -60.59 -3.60
C LEU A 5 34.11 -61.94 -4.17
N GLN A 6 32.77 -62.08 -4.29
CA GLN A 6 32.13 -62.02 -5.62
C GLN A 6 30.60 -61.82 -5.58
N THR A 7 30.23 -60.87 -6.42
CA THR A 7 28.96 -60.46 -7.01
C THR A 7 28.13 -61.62 -7.59
N THR A 8 26.80 -61.56 -7.44
CA THR A 8 25.89 -61.99 -8.52
C THR A 8 24.82 -60.92 -8.73
N ALA A 9 24.78 -60.42 -9.96
CA ALA A 9 23.80 -59.49 -10.47
C ALA A 9 22.78 -60.26 -11.32
N SER A 10 21.50 -59.91 -11.18
CA SER A 10 20.46 -59.98 -12.21
C SER A 10 19.19 -59.35 -11.65
N SER A 11 18.41 -58.50 -12.33
CA SER A 11 18.51 -57.80 -13.62
C SER A 11 17.15 -57.10 -13.85
N ASN A 12 17.13 -56.07 -14.72
CA ASN A 12 16.01 -55.22 -15.22
C ASN A 12 15.68 -53.99 -14.36
N ASP A 13 16.17 -52.78 -14.64
CA ASP A 13 16.45 -52.00 -15.86
C ASP A 13 15.22 -51.35 -16.54
N ARG A 14 15.26 -49.99 -16.51
CA ARG A 14 14.62 -48.98 -17.39
C ARG A 14 13.09 -48.79 -17.40
N GLN A 15 12.69 -47.62 -16.88
CA GLN A 15 11.96 -46.50 -17.54
C GLN A 15 11.29 -45.64 -16.43
N ARG A 16 11.33 -44.30 -16.34
CA ARG A 16 11.69 -43.19 -17.24
C ARG A 16 12.00 -41.95 -16.37
N GLY A 17 12.97 -41.14 -16.78
CA GLY A 17 13.19 -39.82 -16.23
C GLY A 17 11.99 -38.90 -16.45
N GLN A 18 11.29 -38.59 -15.36
CA GLN A 18 10.54 -37.36 -15.25
C GLN A 18 11.19 -36.59 -14.11
N ALA A 19 11.50 -35.31 -14.35
CA ALA A 19 11.82 -34.38 -13.28
C ALA A 19 10.60 -34.34 -12.34
N GLN A 20 10.63 -35.16 -11.30
CA GLN A 20 9.60 -35.14 -10.25
C GLN A 20 9.59 -33.71 -9.70
N GLN A 21 8.44 -33.06 -9.77
CA GLN A 21 8.28 -31.73 -9.19
C GLN A 21 8.23 -31.89 -7.68
N CYS A 22 8.90 -31.00 -6.96
CA CYS A 22 8.84 -31.00 -5.52
C CYS A 22 7.41 -30.71 -5.05
N PHE A 23 6.87 -31.56 -4.18
CA PHE A 23 5.54 -31.42 -3.61
C PHE A 23 5.35 -30.09 -2.86
N HIS A 24 6.43 -29.53 -2.30
CA HIS A 24 6.38 -28.31 -1.51
C HIS A 24 6.66 -27.03 -2.30
N CYS A 25 7.48 -27.05 -3.35
CA CYS A 25 7.92 -25.82 -4.04
C CYS A 25 7.70 -25.81 -5.56
N GLY A 26 7.18 -26.91 -6.12
CA GLY A 26 6.92 -27.07 -7.55
C GLY A 26 8.15 -27.14 -8.46
N SER A 27 9.37 -26.98 -7.92
CA SER A 27 10.61 -26.98 -8.70
C SER A 27 11.01 -28.40 -9.13
N PRO A 28 11.67 -28.57 -10.30
CA PRO A 28 12.16 -29.87 -10.74
C PRO A 28 13.28 -30.39 -9.83
N CYS A 29 13.18 -31.64 -9.40
CA CYS A 29 14.23 -32.31 -8.62
C CYS A 29 15.38 -32.77 -9.55
N ASN A 30 16.56 -32.14 -9.45
CA ASN A 30 17.66 -32.35 -10.40
C ASN A 30 18.77 -33.32 -9.96
N ALA A 31 18.87 -33.74 -8.69
CA ALA A 31 19.99 -34.62 -8.28
C ALA A 31 19.71 -35.54 -7.06
N SER A 32 19.01 -35.06 -6.03
CA SER A 32 18.70 -35.84 -4.83
C SER A 32 17.24 -35.65 -4.44
N ILE A 33 16.42 -36.66 -4.76
CA ILE A 33 15.00 -36.68 -4.37
C ILE A 33 14.94 -37.22 -2.95
N LEU A 34 14.47 -36.39 -2.02
CA LEU A 34 14.10 -36.85 -0.68
C LEU A 34 12.64 -37.29 -0.73
N CYS A 35 12.34 -38.49 -0.25
CA CYS A 35 10.98 -39.03 -0.24
C CYS A 35 10.48 -39.20 1.19
N LYS A 36 9.28 -38.71 1.48
CA LYS A 36 8.56 -38.96 2.74
C LYS A 36 7.06 -39.04 2.45
N GLU A 37 6.38 -40.05 2.97
CA GLU A 37 4.94 -40.29 2.75
C GLU A 37 4.52 -40.24 1.26
N GLU A 38 5.26 -40.96 0.41
CA GLU A 38 5.04 -41.01 -1.06
C GLU A 38 5.18 -39.66 -1.80
N LYS A 39 5.68 -38.61 -1.14
CA LYS A 39 5.92 -37.28 -1.72
C LYS A 39 7.40 -37.00 -1.93
N ALA A 40 7.72 -36.34 -3.04
CA ALA A 40 9.09 -36.00 -3.45
C ALA A 40 9.47 -34.55 -3.10
N PHE A 41 10.69 -34.34 -2.59
CA PHE A 41 11.23 -33.04 -2.20
C PHE A 41 12.61 -32.76 -2.80
N CYS A 42 12.85 -31.50 -3.22
CA CYS A 42 14.09 -31.09 -3.89
C CYS A 42 15.26 -30.78 -2.96
N CYS A 43 15.02 -30.55 -1.66
CA CYS A 43 16.05 -30.28 -0.65
C CYS A 43 15.53 -30.55 0.76
N HIS A 44 16.45 -30.69 1.73
CA HIS A 44 16.09 -30.94 3.13
C HIS A 44 15.19 -29.85 3.72
N GLY A 45 15.36 -28.58 3.30
CA GLY A 45 14.49 -27.49 3.73
C GLY A 45 13.03 -27.67 3.32
N CYS A 46 12.75 -28.13 2.09
CA CYS A 46 11.38 -28.41 1.65
C CYS A 46 10.75 -29.57 2.43
N LEU A 47 11.56 -30.57 2.80
CA LEU A 47 11.13 -31.68 3.65
C LEU A 47 10.79 -31.18 5.06
N THR A 48 11.67 -30.39 5.69
CA THR A 48 11.45 -29.85 7.04
C THR A 48 10.20 -28.97 7.11
N VAL A 49 9.95 -28.11 6.11
CA VAL A 49 8.75 -27.28 6.11
C VAL A 49 7.49 -28.13 5.96
N PHE A 50 7.53 -29.17 5.13
CA PHE A 50 6.42 -30.13 5.03
C PHE A 50 6.16 -30.86 6.35
N GLU A 51 7.19 -31.30 7.05
CA GLU A 51 7.09 -31.96 8.35
C GLU A 51 6.46 -31.02 9.40
N ILE A 52 6.96 -29.79 9.53
CA ILE A 52 6.42 -28.80 10.46
C ILE A 52 4.93 -28.54 10.18
N LEU A 53 4.55 -28.33 8.91
CA LEU A 53 3.15 -28.06 8.55
C LEU A 53 2.25 -29.27 8.81
N SER A 54 2.75 -30.48 8.59
CA SER A 54 2.00 -31.72 8.81
C SER A 54 1.82 -32.02 10.30
N GLU A 55 2.86 -31.82 11.11
CA GLU A 55 2.81 -31.98 12.57
C GLU A 55 1.91 -30.96 13.26
N ASN A 56 1.76 -29.77 12.68
CA ASN A 56 0.91 -28.70 13.23
C ASN A 56 -0.51 -28.67 12.63
N GLY A 57 -0.90 -29.69 11.86
CA GLY A 57 -2.26 -29.77 11.28
C GLY A 57 -2.57 -28.66 10.26
N LEU A 58 -1.55 -28.05 9.66
CA LEU A 58 -1.64 -26.97 8.68
C LEU A 58 -1.54 -27.47 7.24
N THR A 59 -1.92 -28.73 7.00
CA THR A 59 -1.85 -29.38 5.67
C THR A 59 -2.78 -28.74 4.66
N ASP A 60 -3.84 -28.05 5.12
CA ASP A 60 -4.75 -27.27 4.28
C ASP A 60 -4.03 -26.20 3.44
N PHE A 61 -2.84 -25.75 3.87
CA PHE A 61 -1.98 -24.83 3.10
C PHE A 61 -1.73 -25.30 1.66
N TYR A 62 -1.61 -26.61 1.44
CA TYR A 62 -1.39 -27.21 0.12
C TYR A 62 -2.67 -27.28 -0.74
N SER A 63 -3.85 -27.16 -0.13
CA SER A 63 -5.13 -27.13 -0.84
C SER A 63 -5.54 -25.72 -1.28
N LEU A 64 -4.98 -24.69 -0.62
CA LEU A 64 -5.27 -23.28 -0.86
C LEU A 64 -4.49 -22.68 -2.03
N SER A 65 -3.43 -23.34 -2.50
CA SER A 65 -2.62 -22.84 -3.62
C SER A 65 -2.02 -23.99 -4.44
N GLU A 66 -2.32 -24.02 -5.75
CA GLU A 66 -1.67 -24.94 -6.72
C GLU A 66 -0.15 -24.72 -6.84
N ASN A 67 0.37 -23.65 -6.22
CA ASN A 67 1.74 -23.16 -6.28
C ASN A 67 2.32 -22.87 -4.87
N ALA A 68 1.91 -23.64 -3.87
CA ALA A 68 2.52 -23.58 -2.53
C ALA A 68 4.05 -23.70 -2.68
N GLY A 69 4.78 -22.77 -2.07
CA GLY A 69 6.25 -22.75 -2.03
C GLY A 69 6.98 -22.46 -3.35
N VAL A 70 6.32 -21.94 -4.40
CA VAL A 70 7.05 -21.45 -5.59
C VAL A 70 8.12 -20.46 -5.14
N ARG A 71 9.39 -20.83 -5.37
CA ARG A 71 10.52 -19.90 -5.27
C ARG A 71 10.12 -18.67 -6.06
N ILE A 72 10.11 -17.49 -5.42
CA ILE A 72 9.98 -16.21 -6.12
C ILE A 72 10.96 -16.30 -7.28
N LYS A 73 10.43 -16.42 -8.50
CA LYS A 73 11.24 -16.48 -9.71
C LYS A 73 12.15 -15.27 -9.61
N LYS A 74 13.47 -15.48 -9.71
CA LYS A 74 14.44 -14.40 -9.75
C LYS A 74 13.99 -13.47 -10.90
N VAL A 75 13.28 -12.39 -10.54
CA VAL A 75 12.78 -11.41 -11.50
C VAL A 75 14.03 -10.76 -12.07
N GLY A 76 14.18 -10.88 -13.39
CA GLY A 76 15.09 -10.07 -14.18
C GLY A 76 16.58 -10.30 -13.98
N THR A 77 17.31 -10.23 -15.09
CA THR A 77 18.73 -9.84 -15.08
C THR A 77 18.90 -8.55 -14.28
N LYS A 78 20.07 -8.34 -13.68
CA LYS A 78 20.43 -7.23 -12.75
C LYS A 78 20.29 -5.80 -13.31
N ASP A 79 19.63 -5.64 -14.46
CA ASP A 79 19.55 -4.43 -15.28
C ASP A 79 18.14 -4.21 -15.88
N GLN A 80 17.11 -4.99 -15.48
CA GLN A 80 15.76 -4.86 -16.04
C GLN A 80 15.18 -3.44 -15.84
N PHE A 81 15.55 -2.78 -14.74
CA PHE A 81 15.08 -1.44 -14.40
C PHE A 81 16.12 -0.34 -14.63
N ALA A 82 17.23 -0.62 -15.32
CA ALA A 82 18.29 0.37 -15.59
C ALA A 82 17.78 1.60 -16.38
N PHE A 83 16.72 1.44 -17.18
CA PHE A 83 16.08 2.54 -17.91
C PHE A 83 15.46 3.61 -16.99
N LEU A 84 15.19 3.29 -15.72
CA LEU A 84 14.65 4.23 -14.73
C LEU A 84 15.69 5.27 -14.29
N ASP A 85 16.97 4.99 -14.49
CA ASP A 85 18.04 5.93 -14.17
C ASP A 85 18.27 6.97 -15.28
N GLU A 86 17.65 6.82 -16.46
CA GLU A 86 17.67 7.82 -17.53
C GLU A 86 17.07 9.15 -17.00
N PRO A 87 17.77 10.30 -17.13
CA PRO A 87 17.33 11.58 -16.57
C PRO A 87 15.88 11.96 -16.91
N ALA A 88 15.45 11.74 -18.16
CA ALA A 88 14.10 12.06 -18.61
C ALA A 88 12.99 11.24 -17.93
N VAL A 89 13.30 10.02 -17.46
CA VAL A 89 12.36 9.12 -16.76
C VAL A 89 12.42 9.39 -15.26
N ARG A 90 13.62 9.58 -14.72
CA ARG A 90 13.86 9.84 -13.31
C ARG A 90 13.22 11.12 -12.82
N GLU A 91 13.30 12.23 -13.57
CA GLU A 91 12.64 13.49 -13.19
C GLU A 91 11.12 13.34 -13.04
N LYS A 92 10.50 12.41 -13.76
CA LYS A 92 9.06 12.16 -13.67
C LYS A 92 8.66 11.31 -12.46
N LEU A 93 9.56 10.45 -11.97
CA LEU A 93 9.30 9.50 -10.88
C LEU A 93 9.71 10.04 -9.50
N VAL A 94 10.61 11.03 -9.48
CA VAL A 94 11.14 11.60 -8.25
C VAL A 94 10.18 12.66 -7.71
N ASN A 95 9.71 12.48 -6.47
CA ASN A 95 8.88 13.48 -5.79
C ASN A 95 9.71 14.68 -5.35
N PHE A 96 10.94 14.42 -4.90
CA PHE A 96 11.86 15.43 -4.39
C PHE A 96 13.29 14.94 -4.56
N SER A 97 14.20 15.81 -5.01
CA SER A 97 15.63 15.53 -4.99
C SER A 97 16.39 16.75 -4.48
N ASP A 98 17.25 16.51 -3.51
CA ASP A 98 18.33 17.39 -3.09
C ASP A 98 19.67 16.83 -3.60
N ASP A 99 20.77 17.54 -3.36
CA ASP A 99 22.13 17.14 -3.78
C ASP A 99 22.59 15.82 -3.14
N LYS A 100 22.00 15.45 -1.99
CA LYS A 100 22.36 14.24 -1.23
C LYS A 100 21.25 13.19 -1.18
N ILE A 101 19.98 13.61 -1.07
CA ILE A 101 18.85 12.72 -0.80
C ILE A 101 17.81 12.87 -1.90
N THR A 102 17.35 11.73 -2.43
CA THR A 102 16.24 11.64 -3.37
C THR A 102 15.09 10.89 -2.73
N GLN A 103 13.87 11.38 -2.91
CA GLN A 103 12.64 10.76 -2.43
C GLN A 103 11.73 10.36 -3.59
N VAL A 104 11.24 9.14 -3.54
CA VAL A 104 10.35 8.54 -4.55
C VAL A 104 9.17 7.87 -3.88
N THR A 105 8.05 7.79 -4.59
CA THR A 105 6.82 7.14 -4.10
C THR A 105 6.35 6.15 -5.14
N PHE A 106 6.16 4.91 -4.72
CA PHE A 106 5.71 3.82 -5.58
C PHE A 106 4.39 3.25 -5.10
N HIS A 107 3.53 2.89 -6.05
CA HIS A 107 2.34 2.10 -5.77
C HIS A 107 2.70 0.61 -5.83
N ILE A 108 2.42 -0.14 -4.76
CA ILE A 108 2.76 -1.56 -4.59
C ILE A 108 1.48 -2.34 -4.25
N PRO A 109 0.78 -2.89 -5.25
CA PRO A 109 -0.51 -3.57 -5.04
C PRO A 109 -0.42 -4.83 -4.17
N ALA A 110 0.78 -5.42 -4.08
CA ALA A 110 1.07 -6.64 -3.33
C ALA A 110 1.03 -6.47 -1.79
N ILE A 111 0.99 -5.24 -1.25
CA ILE A 111 0.89 -5.01 0.19
C ILE A 111 -0.48 -5.48 0.71
N HIS A 112 -0.48 -6.49 1.59
CA HIS A 112 -1.72 -7.09 2.14
C HIS A 112 -1.64 -7.45 3.63
N CYS A 113 -0.49 -7.23 4.30
CA CYS A 113 -0.24 -7.70 5.65
C CYS A 113 0.58 -6.71 6.49
N ILE A 114 0.50 -6.80 7.83
CA ILE A 114 1.30 -5.95 8.74
C ILE A 114 2.80 -6.27 8.62
N ALA A 115 3.16 -7.54 8.42
CA ALA A 115 4.55 -7.93 8.20
C ALA A 115 5.15 -7.29 6.94
N CYS A 116 4.32 -7.12 5.90
CA CYS A 116 4.67 -6.49 4.64
C CYS A 116 5.03 -5.01 4.89
N VAL A 117 4.22 -4.31 5.68
CA VAL A 117 4.46 -2.92 6.10
C VAL A 117 5.78 -2.82 6.86
N TRP A 118 5.98 -3.67 7.87
CA TRP A 118 7.20 -3.63 8.68
C TRP A 118 8.47 -3.86 7.85
N LEU A 119 8.46 -4.85 6.95
CA LEU A 119 9.59 -5.15 6.07
C LEU A 119 9.96 -3.94 5.20
N LEU A 120 8.94 -3.35 4.59
CA LEU A 120 9.09 -2.21 3.69
C LEU A 120 9.53 -0.94 4.43
N GLU A 121 9.08 -0.71 5.66
CA GLU A 121 9.55 0.42 6.48
C GLU A 121 10.98 0.22 7.02
N ASN A 122 11.49 -1.02 7.00
CA ASN A 122 12.83 -1.37 7.43
C ASN A 122 13.79 -1.68 6.27
N LEU A 123 13.51 -1.18 5.06
CA LEU A 123 14.33 -1.39 3.86
C LEU A 123 15.80 -0.95 4.04
N PHE A 124 16.06 0.07 4.86
CA PHE A 124 17.40 0.54 5.20
C PHE A 124 18.31 -0.52 5.83
N ARG A 125 17.74 -1.57 6.45
CA ARG A 125 18.51 -2.68 7.01
C ARG A 125 19.02 -3.64 5.94
N LEU A 126 18.37 -3.67 4.77
CA LEU A 126 18.69 -4.59 3.67
C LEU A 126 19.72 -4.00 2.72
N LYS A 127 19.70 -2.69 2.49
CA LYS A 127 20.62 -2.01 1.58
C LYS A 127 21.13 -0.69 2.18
N PRO A 128 22.46 -0.55 2.37
CA PRO A 128 23.04 0.71 2.83
C PRO A 128 22.83 1.80 1.78
N GLY A 129 22.51 3.02 2.22
CA GLY A 129 22.17 4.15 1.34
C GLY A 129 20.67 4.36 1.15
N ILE A 130 19.82 3.42 1.60
CA ILE A 130 18.40 3.70 1.82
C ILE A 130 18.25 4.38 3.19
N GLY A 131 17.54 5.51 3.21
CA GLY A 131 17.20 6.26 4.40
C GLY A 131 15.84 5.86 4.96
N GLN A 132 14.93 6.83 5.12
CA GLN A 132 13.59 6.57 5.65
C GLN A 132 12.66 5.99 4.58
N SER A 133 11.86 5.02 4.98
CA SER A 133 10.79 4.41 4.18
C SER A 133 9.50 4.42 4.99
N HIS A 134 8.41 4.93 4.38
CA HIS A 134 7.09 4.98 5.00
C HIS A 134 6.04 4.36 4.08
N VAL A 135 5.25 3.43 4.61
CA VAL A 135 4.16 2.79 3.86
C VAL A 135 2.81 3.43 4.19
N ASN A 136 2.07 3.82 3.16
CA ASN A 136 0.65 4.16 3.24
C ASN A 136 -0.20 2.93 2.87
N PHE A 137 -0.55 2.14 3.88
CA PHE A 137 -1.29 0.88 3.69
C PHE A 137 -2.65 1.07 2.98
N PRO A 138 -3.51 2.05 3.33
CA PRO A 138 -4.78 2.26 2.62
C PRO A 138 -4.63 2.57 1.13
N ARG A 139 -3.57 3.29 0.74
CA ARG A 139 -3.30 3.66 -0.66
C ARG A 139 -2.39 2.67 -1.38
N LYS A 140 -1.87 1.67 -0.66
CA LYS A 140 -0.83 0.74 -1.16
C LYS A 140 0.36 1.47 -1.76
N GLU A 141 0.77 2.57 -1.15
CA GLU A 141 1.92 3.38 -1.59
C GLU A 141 3.07 3.23 -0.59
N ILE A 142 4.31 3.31 -1.07
CA ILE A 142 5.50 3.45 -0.24
C ILE A 142 6.29 4.67 -0.68
N SER A 143 6.67 5.53 0.26
CA SER A 143 7.61 6.62 0.03
C SER A 143 8.97 6.24 0.59
N ILE A 144 10.02 6.34 -0.22
CA ILE A 144 11.39 5.94 0.13
C ILE A 144 12.33 7.10 -0.15
N SER A 145 13.16 7.43 0.84
CA SER A 145 14.26 8.38 0.71
C SER A 145 15.58 7.61 0.63
N PHE A 146 16.45 7.93 -0.31
CA PHE A 146 17.75 7.27 -0.49
C PHE A 146 18.83 8.26 -0.93
N GLU A 147 20.09 7.90 -0.67
CA GLU A 147 21.25 8.69 -1.05
C GLU A 147 21.55 8.52 -2.55
N ARG A 148 21.44 9.60 -3.32
CA ARG A 148 21.58 9.59 -4.78
C ARG A 148 22.93 9.07 -5.27
N GLN A 149 23.99 9.27 -4.49
CA GLN A 149 25.35 8.84 -4.83
C GLN A 149 25.60 7.34 -4.56
N LYS A 150 24.76 6.69 -3.74
CA LYS A 150 24.96 5.30 -3.31
C LYS A 150 23.97 4.32 -3.94
N VAL A 151 22.76 4.76 -4.25
CA VAL A 151 21.69 3.89 -4.74
C VAL A 151 21.03 4.54 -5.96
N GLY A 152 21.01 3.82 -7.08
CA GLY A 152 20.24 4.19 -8.27
C GLY A 152 18.75 3.88 -8.12
N LEU A 153 17.92 4.54 -8.93
CA LEU A 153 16.48 4.29 -8.94
C LEU A 153 16.16 2.89 -9.46
N GLY A 154 16.85 2.45 -10.52
CA GLY A 154 16.71 1.09 -11.04
C GLY A 154 17.05 0.05 -9.99
N GLU A 155 18.16 0.23 -9.28
CA GLU A 155 18.58 -0.71 -8.24
C GLU A 155 17.63 -0.76 -7.02
N LEU A 156 16.93 0.34 -6.73
CA LEU A 156 15.91 0.38 -5.69
C LEU A 156 14.69 -0.45 -6.10
N VAL A 157 14.26 -0.32 -7.36
CA VAL A 157 13.15 -1.11 -7.90
C VAL A 157 13.52 -2.59 -8.02
N ASP A 158 14.75 -2.90 -8.44
CA ASP A 158 15.29 -4.28 -8.42
C ASP A 158 15.23 -4.89 -7.02
N LEU A 159 15.62 -4.13 -5.99
CA LEU A 159 15.53 -4.57 -4.61
C LEU A 159 14.08 -4.90 -4.23
N LEU A 160 13.14 -4.00 -4.53
CA LEU A 160 11.72 -4.20 -4.24
C LEU A 160 11.14 -5.42 -4.97
N ALA A 161 11.45 -5.57 -6.26
CA ALA A 161 11.04 -6.72 -7.07
C ALA A 161 11.62 -8.04 -6.53
N SER A 162 12.88 -8.04 -6.08
CA SER A 162 13.53 -9.22 -5.49
C SER A 162 12.87 -9.67 -4.18
N LEU A 163 12.21 -8.75 -3.47
CA LEU A 163 11.44 -9.02 -2.25
C LEU A 163 9.98 -9.42 -2.55
N GLY A 164 9.58 -9.45 -3.83
CA GLY A 164 8.21 -9.74 -4.25
C GLY A 164 7.26 -8.53 -4.24
N TYR A 165 7.80 -7.31 -4.13
CA TYR A 165 7.05 -6.06 -4.09
C TYR A 165 7.32 -5.19 -5.32
N GLU A 166 7.09 -5.74 -6.51
CA GLU A 166 7.28 -4.99 -7.75
C GLU A 166 6.33 -3.78 -7.82
N PRO A 167 6.85 -2.56 -8.02
CA PRO A 167 6.03 -1.36 -8.11
C PRO A 167 5.30 -1.27 -9.45
N ASP A 168 4.06 -0.78 -9.44
CA ASP A 168 3.27 -0.53 -10.63
C ASP A 168 3.74 0.79 -11.29
N LEU A 169 4.63 0.68 -12.27
CA LEU A 169 5.23 1.82 -12.98
C LEU A 169 4.36 2.22 -14.18
N LYS A 170 3.19 2.80 -13.92
CA LYS A 170 2.36 3.38 -14.99
C LYS A 170 2.91 4.74 -15.40
N LEU A 171 3.71 4.77 -16.47
CA LEU A 171 4.21 6.03 -17.05
C LEU A 171 3.07 6.99 -17.44
N SER A 172 1.87 6.47 -17.73
CA SER A 172 0.68 7.26 -18.08
C SER A 172 0.09 8.05 -16.90
N ASP A 173 0.33 7.62 -15.66
CA ASP A 173 -0.05 8.39 -14.46
C ASP A 173 0.94 9.55 -14.19
N LEU A 174 2.10 9.56 -14.84
CA LEU A 174 3.13 10.61 -14.71
C LEU A 174 2.83 11.85 -15.58
N GLU A 175 1.95 11.73 -16.58
CA GLU A 175 1.43 12.88 -17.34
C GLU A 175 0.29 13.60 -16.59
N GLY A 176 -0.34 12.94 -15.62
CA GLY A 176 -1.42 13.47 -14.78
C GLY A 176 -0.91 13.94 -13.42
N GLY A 177 -0.25 15.10 -13.39
CA GLY A 177 0.27 15.68 -12.16
C GLY A 177 -0.79 15.80 -11.06
N ARG A 178 -0.54 15.12 -9.93
CA ARG A 178 -1.41 15.03 -8.73
C ARG A 178 -2.80 14.47 -9.08
N SER A 179 -3.28 13.51 -8.29
CA SER A 179 -4.68 13.06 -8.38
C SER A 179 -5.58 14.29 -8.52
N PRO A 180 -6.41 14.41 -9.59
CA PRO A 180 -7.18 15.61 -9.84
C PRO A 180 -7.94 15.91 -8.56
N VAL A 181 -7.75 17.12 -8.03
CA VAL A 181 -8.48 17.58 -6.84
C VAL A 181 -9.93 17.22 -7.06
N SER A 182 -10.46 16.37 -6.17
CA SER A 182 -11.73 15.70 -6.46
C SER A 182 -12.78 16.76 -6.81
N ARG A 183 -13.57 16.52 -7.86
CA ARG A 183 -14.65 17.44 -8.27
C ARG A 183 -15.55 17.82 -7.09
N ARG A 184 -15.69 16.88 -6.14
CA ARG A 184 -16.35 17.05 -4.86
C ARG A 184 -15.76 18.17 -3.99
N LEU A 185 -14.44 18.27 -3.87
CA LEU A 185 -13.79 19.33 -3.08
C LEU A 185 -14.05 20.73 -3.68
N TRP A 186 -13.97 20.85 -5.01
CA TRP A 186 -14.32 22.10 -5.69
C TRP A 186 -15.79 22.49 -5.50
N LEU A 187 -16.70 21.51 -5.59
CA LEU A 187 -18.13 21.72 -5.30
C LEU A 187 -18.37 22.14 -3.85
N GLN A 188 -17.70 21.52 -2.87
CA GLN A 188 -17.80 21.89 -1.46
C GLN A 188 -17.33 23.33 -1.22
N LEU A 189 -16.20 23.71 -1.81
CA LEU A 189 -15.66 25.07 -1.71
C LEU A 189 -16.58 26.10 -2.37
N GLY A 190 -17.15 25.76 -3.54
CA GLY A 190 -18.12 26.60 -4.23
C GLY A 190 -19.42 26.83 -3.44
N ILE A 191 -19.99 25.76 -2.87
CA ILE A 191 -21.21 25.84 -2.04
C ILE A 191 -20.95 26.65 -0.77
N ALA A 192 -19.81 26.41 -0.10
CA ALA A 192 -19.44 27.15 1.10
C ALA A 192 -19.22 28.64 0.81
N GLY A 193 -18.50 28.97 -0.27
CA GLY A 193 -18.27 30.35 -0.68
C GLY A 193 -19.56 31.07 -1.07
N PHE A 194 -20.47 30.40 -1.80
CA PHE A 194 -21.77 30.96 -2.17
C PHE A 194 -22.63 31.25 -0.94
N ALA A 195 -22.75 30.29 -0.02
CA ALA A 195 -23.52 30.47 1.21
C ALA A 195 -22.92 31.58 2.09
N PHE A 196 -21.60 31.58 2.28
CA PHE A 196 -20.89 32.60 3.04
C PHE A 196 -21.13 34.01 2.48
N GLY A 197 -20.98 34.19 1.16
CA GLY A 197 -21.22 35.48 0.51
C GLY A 197 -22.64 36.00 0.69
N ASN A 198 -23.65 35.13 0.55
CA ASN A 198 -25.05 35.52 0.73
C ASN A 198 -25.39 35.83 2.19
N ILE A 199 -24.90 35.04 3.14
CA ILE A 199 -25.09 35.30 4.58
C ILE A 199 -24.43 36.62 4.97
N MET A 200 -23.22 36.88 4.48
CA MET A 200 -22.52 38.14 4.72
C MET A 200 -23.29 39.34 4.14
N LEU A 201 -23.83 39.20 2.93
CA LEU A 201 -24.68 40.23 2.31
C LEU A 201 -25.94 40.49 3.14
N PHE A 202 -26.60 39.46 3.66
CA PHE A 202 -27.78 39.65 4.51
C PHE A 202 -27.44 40.30 5.86
N SER A 203 -26.25 40.02 6.40
CA SER A 203 -25.75 40.66 7.62
C SER A 203 -25.59 42.18 7.47
N ILE A 204 -25.24 42.67 6.27
CA ILE A 204 -25.10 44.12 6.02
C ILE A 204 -26.41 44.88 6.21
N SER A 205 -27.54 44.25 5.87
CA SER A 205 -28.86 44.86 6.06
C SER A 205 -29.16 45.14 7.54
N SER A 206 -28.63 44.32 8.45
CA SER A 206 -28.77 44.55 9.88
C SER A 206 -27.84 45.67 10.37
N TYR A 207 -26.66 45.83 9.75
CA TYR A 207 -25.69 46.87 10.12
C TYR A 207 -26.11 48.27 9.67
N LEU A 208 -26.76 48.39 8.52
CA LEU A 208 -27.24 49.67 7.97
C LEU A 208 -28.53 50.18 8.65
N GLY A 209 -29.03 49.50 9.69
CA GLY A 209 -30.17 49.98 10.46
C GLY A 209 -31.51 49.91 9.74
N LEU A 210 -31.65 49.11 8.67
CA LEU A 210 -32.91 48.84 7.97
C LEU A 210 -33.79 47.88 8.79
N ASP A 211 -34.08 48.28 10.04
CA ASP A 211 -34.65 47.46 11.11
C ASP A 211 -36.17 47.30 11.04
N ILE A 212 -36.64 46.83 9.89
CA ILE A 212 -38.03 46.40 9.75
C ILE A 212 -38.07 44.94 10.25
N GLN A 213 -38.77 44.68 11.37
CA GLN A 213 -38.81 43.36 12.03
C GLN A 213 -39.05 42.17 11.07
N TYR A 214 -39.84 42.39 10.02
CA TYR A 214 -40.14 41.37 9.00
C TYR A 214 -38.91 40.95 8.19
N PHE A 215 -38.09 41.91 7.75
CA PHE A 215 -36.88 41.65 6.97
C PHE A 215 -35.80 40.94 7.80
N LYS A 216 -35.66 41.30 9.08
CA LYS A 216 -34.74 40.60 10.00
C LYS A 216 -35.08 39.12 10.13
N LYS A 217 -36.35 38.79 10.36
CA LYS A 217 -36.79 37.38 10.44
C LYS A 217 -36.58 36.66 9.11
N LEU A 218 -36.94 37.29 8.00
CA LEU A 218 -36.77 36.73 6.67
C LEU A 218 -35.30 36.39 6.36
N PHE A 219 -34.38 37.32 6.59
CA PHE A 219 -32.95 37.11 6.37
C PHE A 219 -32.34 36.08 7.32
N ALA A 220 -32.83 35.99 8.55
CA ALA A 220 -32.42 34.93 9.49
C ALA A 220 -32.82 33.54 8.98
N TYR A 221 -34.07 33.38 8.53
CA TYR A 221 -34.53 32.11 7.93
C TYR A 221 -33.77 31.76 6.66
N LEU A 222 -33.49 32.75 5.80
CA LEU A 222 -32.72 32.55 4.56
C LEU A 222 -31.27 32.15 4.85
N SER A 223 -30.65 32.78 5.85
CA SER A 223 -29.30 32.43 6.30
C SER A 223 -29.26 31.01 6.88
N PHE A 224 -30.25 30.64 7.69
CA PHE A 224 -30.37 29.29 8.23
C PHE A 224 -30.53 28.23 7.11
N ALA A 225 -31.36 28.54 6.10
CA ALA A 225 -31.54 27.68 4.93
C ALA A 225 -30.24 27.50 4.12
N LEU A 226 -29.40 28.52 4.04
CA LEU A 226 -28.10 28.46 3.35
C LEU A 226 -27.03 27.71 4.15
N VAL A 227 -27.08 27.74 5.48
CA VAL A 227 -26.13 27.03 6.36
C VAL A 227 -26.34 25.51 6.30
N LEU A 228 -27.58 25.05 6.16
CA LEU A 228 -27.94 23.63 6.05
C LEU A 228 -27.08 22.84 5.04
N PRO A 229 -27.06 23.18 3.73
CA PRO A 229 -26.24 22.45 2.76
C PRO A 229 -24.74 22.54 3.05
N VAL A 230 -24.25 23.62 3.67
CA VAL A 230 -22.84 23.76 4.02
C VAL A 230 -22.44 22.77 5.12
N ILE A 231 -23.26 22.64 6.18
CA ILE A 231 -22.97 21.71 7.29
C ILE A 231 -23.09 20.25 6.82
N PHE A 232 -24.13 19.92 6.06
CA PHE A 232 -24.39 18.53 5.67
C PHE A 232 -23.52 18.07 4.51
N TYR A 233 -23.36 18.89 3.47
CA TYR A 233 -22.58 18.51 2.27
C TYR A 233 -21.14 19.01 2.35
N GLY A 234 -20.93 20.27 2.71
CA GLY A 234 -19.61 20.89 2.84
C GLY A 234 -18.74 20.20 3.90
N ALA A 235 -19.28 19.97 5.10
CA ALA A 235 -18.53 19.32 6.19
C ALA A 235 -18.61 17.78 6.19
N SER A 236 -19.22 17.15 5.18
CA SER A 236 -19.45 15.68 5.16
C SER A 236 -18.19 14.82 5.37
N ASP A 237 -17.03 15.26 4.90
CA ASP A 237 -15.77 14.52 5.10
C ASP A 237 -15.22 14.64 6.52
N TYR A 238 -15.49 15.77 7.20
CA TYR A 238 -15.18 15.98 8.61
C TYR A 238 -15.99 15.05 9.50
N TRP A 239 -17.29 14.89 9.23
CA TRP A 239 -18.16 13.96 9.95
C TRP A 239 -17.66 12.51 9.84
N LYS A 240 -17.27 12.07 8.63
CA LYS A 240 -16.73 10.72 8.42
C LYS A 240 -15.41 10.51 9.16
N SER A 241 -14.50 11.48 9.08
CA SER A 241 -13.22 11.43 9.77
C SER A 241 -13.38 11.39 11.30
N ALA A 242 -14.22 12.26 11.85
CA ALA A 242 -14.51 12.30 13.28
C ALA A 242 -15.15 11.01 13.79
N TRP A 243 -16.10 10.43 13.05
CA TRP A 243 -16.72 9.14 13.41
C TRP A 243 -15.69 8.00 13.43
N LEU A 244 -14.81 7.96 12.43
CA LEU A 244 -13.76 6.96 12.35
C LEU A 244 -12.73 7.12 13.48
N SER A 245 -12.31 8.34 13.78
CA SER A 245 -11.39 8.65 14.87
C SER A 245 -11.97 8.30 16.24
N LEU A 246 -13.26 8.59 16.45
CA LEU A 246 -13.97 8.23 17.68
C LEU A 246 -14.09 6.71 17.83
N SER A 247 -14.42 6.00 16.75
CA SER A 247 -14.45 4.53 16.71
C SER A 247 -13.09 3.90 17.06
N ARG A 248 -11.99 4.57 16.69
CA ARG A 248 -10.61 4.11 16.96
C ARG A 248 -10.04 4.64 18.28
N ARG A 249 -10.83 5.33 19.10
CA ARG A 249 -10.41 5.97 20.37
C ARG A 249 -9.20 6.90 20.21
N MET A 250 -9.07 7.56 19.06
CA MET A 250 -8.02 8.55 18.80
C MET A 250 -8.64 9.95 18.77
N LEU A 251 -8.07 10.87 19.56
CA LEU A 251 -8.48 12.28 19.56
C LEU A 251 -7.72 13.03 18.46
N THR A 252 -8.33 13.13 17.29
CA THR A 252 -7.85 13.99 16.19
C THR A 252 -8.49 15.37 16.27
N ILE A 253 -7.87 16.40 15.68
CA ILE A 253 -8.38 17.79 15.67
C ILE A 253 -9.81 17.91 15.11
N GLU A 254 -10.22 16.96 14.27
CA GLU A 254 -11.55 16.87 13.67
C GLU A 254 -12.67 16.53 14.67
N VAL A 255 -12.33 15.88 15.79
CA VAL A 255 -13.30 15.45 16.81
C VAL A 255 -13.95 16.64 17.53
N PRO A 256 -13.20 17.59 18.13
CA PRO A 256 -13.81 18.78 18.74
C PRO A 256 -14.54 19.67 17.73
N ILE A 257 -14.07 19.72 16.47
CA ILE A 257 -14.72 20.48 15.39
C ILE A 257 -16.10 19.88 15.04
N ALA A 258 -16.16 18.57 14.82
CA ALA A 258 -17.43 17.87 14.57
C ALA A 258 -18.36 17.92 15.78
N ALA A 259 -17.82 17.81 17.00
CA ALA A 259 -18.58 17.95 18.23
C ALA A 259 -19.20 19.36 18.36
N GLY A 260 -18.48 20.42 17.98
CA GLY A 260 -19.02 21.78 17.98
C GLY A 260 -20.16 21.99 16.97
N MET A 261 -20.07 21.35 15.79
CA MET A 261 -21.15 21.40 14.79
C MET A 261 -22.37 20.56 15.21
N ALA A 262 -22.15 19.39 15.83
CA ALA A 262 -23.20 18.49 16.30
C ALA A 262 -23.90 19.04 17.54
N HIS A 263 -23.11 19.54 18.48
CA HIS A 263 -23.56 20.19 19.69
C HIS A 263 -23.75 21.68 19.41
N GLY A 264 -24.58 21.97 18.40
CA GLY A 264 -25.17 23.28 18.18
C GLY A 264 -26.07 23.63 19.37
N ASN A 265 -25.48 23.81 20.55
CA ASN A 265 -26.08 24.62 21.58
C ASN A 265 -26.10 26.02 21.01
N CYS A 266 -27.26 26.34 20.41
CA CYS A 266 -27.81 27.68 20.42
C CYS A 266 -27.41 28.32 21.74
N CYS A 267 -26.41 29.19 21.68
CA CYS A 267 -26.01 30.04 22.77
C CYS A 267 -27.19 30.99 22.98
N HIS A 268 -28.15 30.55 23.77
CA HIS A 268 -29.19 31.38 24.34
C HIS A 268 -28.85 31.52 25.82
N ARG A 269 -27.86 32.37 26.10
CA ARG A 269 -27.81 33.13 27.34
C ARG A 269 -27.25 34.51 27.07
#